data_AF-A0A511Y8Q8-F1
#
_entry.id   AF-A0A511Y8Q8-F1
#
_cell.length_a   1.000
_cell.length_b   1.000
_cell.length_c   1.000
_cell.angle_alpha   90.00
_cell.angle_beta   90.00
_cell.angle_gamma   90.00
#
_symmetry.space_group_name_H-M   'P 1'
#
loop_
_entity.id
_entity.type
_entity.pdbx_description
1 polymer ?
#
loop_
_entity_poly.entity_id
_entity_poly.type
_entity_poly.pdbx_seq_one_letter_code
_entity_poly.pdbx_strand_id
1 'polypeptide(L)'
;MSNYNINVKELMGRHFPFKLGFATQTVADALFNGFDDIQVLPTYNEAAKVSAMGTPVWDFIDLKPSYIEGTGEEFGGYSFPLETTIEPIRPKKIVETDIFGRDGNVEELIALDDWQLTIRGLIINYDSTDYPEEQVKELQRVCELKTSLLECEGTLLTMLGINYMSIHKLILTPSIGYSHIQAFELEAKSKTPFIISP
;
A
#
# COMPACT_ATOMS: atom_id res chain seq x y z
N MET A 1 9.64 7.77 -25.58
CA MET A 1 8.98 6.63 -24.91
C MET A 1 10.11 5.74 -24.41
N SER A 2 10.32 5.69 -23.09
CA SER A 2 11.34 4.81 -22.50
C SER A 2 10.78 3.39 -22.47
N ASN A 3 11.45 2.44 -23.12
CA ASN A 3 11.09 1.02 -23.05
C ASN A 3 11.52 0.49 -21.69
N TYR A 4 10.58 0.43 -20.74
CA TYR A 4 10.78 -0.21 -19.45
C TYR A 4 10.65 -1.74 -19.63
N ASN A 5 11.76 -2.45 -19.46
CA ASN A 5 11.81 -3.91 -19.55
C ASN A 5 11.84 -4.48 -18.12
N ILE A 6 10.69 -4.90 -17.59
CA ILE A 6 10.62 -5.51 -16.25
C ILE A 6 10.93 -7.01 -16.40
N ASN A 7 12.03 -7.47 -15.80
CA ASN A 7 12.43 -8.87 -15.84
C ASN A 7 11.59 -9.70 -14.86
N VAL A 8 10.73 -10.58 -15.38
CA VAL A 8 9.83 -11.43 -14.58
C VAL A 8 10.60 -12.39 -13.66
N LYS A 9 11.77 -12.88 -14.09
CA LYS A 9 12.66 -13.74 -13.27
C LYS A 9 13.19 -13.00 -12.05
N GLU A 10 13.55 -11.73 -12.20
CA GLU A 10 13.97 -10.86 -11.10
C GLU A 10 12.81 -10.56 -10.13
N LEU A 11 11.62 -10.32 -10.68
CA LEU A 11 10.40 -10.04 -9.91
C LEU A 11 9.98 -11.27 -9.09
N MET A 12 10.02 -12.46 -9.68
CA MET A 12 9.79 -13.72 -8.97
C MET A 12 10.82 -13.97 -7.87
N GLY A 13 12.11 -13.73 -8.15
CA GLY A 13 13.18 -13.89 -7.16
C GLY A 13 13.08 -12.91 -5.98
N ARG A 14 12.53 -11.72 -6.18
CA ARG A 14 12.34 -10.71 -5.13
C ARG A 14 11.12 -11.00 -4.23
N HIS A 15 10.05 -11.53 -4.81
CA HIS A 15 8.77 -11.70 -4.10
C HIS A 15 8.53 -13.10 -3.54
N PHE A 16 9.24 -14.12 -4.00
CA PHE A 16 9.06 -15.49 -3.53
C PHE A 16 10.36 -16.12 -2.99
N PRO A 17 10.30 -16.85 -1.86
CA PRO A 17 11.48 -17.40 -1.19
C PRO A 17 12.03 -18.70 -1.83
N PHE A 18 11.73 -18.99 -3.11
CA PHE A 18 12.34 -20.13 -3.78
C PHE A 18 13.81 -19.84 -4.12
N LYS A 19 14.72 -20.21 -3.22
CA LYS A 19 16.13 -20.35 -3.59
C LYS A 19 16.27 -21.62 -4.42
N LEU A 20 16.43 -21.52 -5.75
CA LEU A 20 16.87 -22.64 -6.59
C LEU A 20 18.36 -22.98 -6.34
N GLY A 21 18.71 -23.25 -5.08
CA GLY A 21 20.05 -23.67 -4.68
C GLY A 21 20.34 -25.16 -4.92
N PHE A 22 19.36 -25.93 -5.38
CA PHE A 22 19.47 -27.40 -5.54
C PHE A 22 19.14 -27.91 -6.95
N ALA A 23 18.76 -27.02 -7.87
CA ALA A 23 18.62 -27.37 -9.29
C ALA A 23 19.94 -27.02 -9.99
N THR A 24 20.47 -27.93 -10.81
CA THR A 24 21.55 -27.57 -11.74
C THR A 24 21.09 -26.39 -12.59
N GLN A 25 22.02 -25.50 -12.98
CA GLN A 25 21.71 -24.32 -13.82
C GLN A 25 20.81 -24.68 -15.02
N THR A 26 21.01 -25.87 -15.59
CA THR A 26 20.20 -26.44 -16.69
C THR A 26 18.72 -26.66 -16.38
N VAL A 27 18.37 -27.09 -15.16
CA VAL A 27 16.97 -27.32 -14.75
C VAL A 27 16.31 -26.00 -14.36
N ALA A 28 17.05 -25.09 -13.73
CA ALA A 28 16.59 -23.73 -13.48
C ALA A 28 16.30 -22.99 -14.80
N ASP A 29 17.22 -23.03 -15.76
CA ASP A 29 17.05 -22.37 -17.05
C ASP A 29 15.88 -22.97 -17.85
N ALA A 30 15.67 -24.29 -17.83
CA ALA A 30 14.51 -24.91 -18.48
C ALA A 30 13.15 -24.51 -17.86
N LEU A 31 13.09 -24.29 -16.54
CA LEU A 31 11.88 -23.84 -15.84
C LEU A 31 11.56 -22.35 -16.08
N PHE A 32 12.60 -21.51 -16.23
CA PHE A 32 12.43 -20.07 -16.39
C PHE A 32 12.39 -19.59 -17.84
N ASN A 33 12.97 -20.33 -18.80
CA ASN A 33 12.95 -19.96 -20.22
C ASN A 33 11.52 -19.89 -20.80
N GLY A 34 10.52 -20.54 -20.19
CA GLY A 34 9.12 -20.41 -20.59
C GLY A 34 8.46 -19.07 -20.22
N PHE A 35 9.13 -18.26 -19.38
CA PHE A 35 8.67 -16.94 -18.94
C PHE A 35 9.45 -15.77 -19.58
N ASP A 36 10.53 -16.06 -20.32
CA ASP A 36 11.38 -15.04 -20.97
C ASP A 36 10.66 -14.31 -22.12
N ASP A 37 9.59 -14.91 -22.67
CA ASP A 37 8.83 -14.35 -23.81
C ASP A 37 7.54 -13.61 -23.40
N ILE A 38 7.29 -13.39 -22.10
CA ILE A 38 6.14 -12.58 -21.68
C ILE A 38 6.43 -11.12 -21.99
N GLN A 39 5.91 -10.65 -23.13
CA GLN A 39 5.94 -9.24 -23.48
C GLN A 39 5.22 -8.43 -22.41
N VAL A 40 5.97 -7.58 -21.69
CA VAL A 40 5.40 -6.58 -20.79
C VAL A 40 4.62 -5.61 -21.66
N LEU A 41 3.30 -5.76 -21.66
CA LEU A 41 2.43 -4.79 -22.31
C LEU A 41 2.56 -3.47 -21.55
N PRO A 42 2.70 -2.32 -22.23
CA PRO A 42 2.65 -1.04 -21.56
C PRO A 42 1.33 -0.94 -20.78
N THR A 43 1.37 -0.36 -19.58
CA THR A 43 0.16 -0.10 -18.77
C THR A 43 -0.78 0.78 -19.58
N TYR A 44 -1.70 0.15 -20.32
CA TYR A 44 -2.69 0.83 -21.14
C TYR A 44 -3.90 1.10 -20.27
N ASN A 45 -3.84 2.17 -19.49
CA ASN A 45 -5.01 2.62 -18.74
C ASN A 45 -4.97 4.14 -18.55
N GLU A 46 -6.10 4.81 -18.80
CA GLU A 46 -6.31 6.24 -18.50
C GLU A 46 -6.10 6.53 -17.00
N ALA A 47 -6.21 5.50 -16.15
CA ALA A 47 -6.04 5.57 -14.70
C ALA A 47 -4.57 5.56 -14.21
N ALA A 48 -3.58 5.30 -15.08
CA ALA A 48 -2.18 5.27 -14.66
C ALA A 48 -1.62 6.71 -14.55
N LYS A 49 -1.10 7.08 -13.38
CA LYS A 49 -0.40 8.36 -13.16
C LYS A 49 1.09 8.18 -13.42
N VAL A 50 1.82 9.26 -13.74
CA VAL A 50 3.28 9.21 -13.97
C VAL A 50 3.98 9.87 -12.79
N SER A 51 4.85 9.11 -12.10
CA SER A 51 5.71 9.62 -11.03
C SER A 51 6.67 10.69 -11.55
N ALA A 52 7.23 11.52 -10.66
CA ALA A 52 8.26 12.50 -11.00
C ALA A 52 9.49 11.87 -11.68
N MET A 53 9.74 10.58 -11.45
CA MET A 53 10.83 9.82 -12.09
C MET A 53 10.47 9.28 -13.49
N GLY A 54 9.28 9.57 -14.01
CA GLY A 54 8.79 9.08 -15.30
C GLY A 54 8.25 7.63 -15.27
N THR A 55 8.18 7.02 -14.10
CA THR A 55 7.64 5.67 -13.92
C THR A 55 6.10 5.71 -13.90
N PRO A 56 5.41 4.90 -14.73
CA PRO A 56 3.97 4.76 -14.63
C PRO A 56 3.60 4.06 -13.32
N VAL A 57 2.78 4.71 -12.50
CA VAL A 57 2.25 4.20 -11.25
C VAL A 57 0.77 3.89 -11.45
N TRP A 58 0.43 2.61 -11.32
CA TRP A 58 -0.94 2.14 -11.43
C TRP A 58 -1.72 2.29 -10.13
N ASP A 59 -1.03 2.16 -8.99
CA ASP A 59 -1.61 2.20 -7.66
C ASP A 59 -1.25 3.50 -6.95
N PHE A 60 -2.21 4.41 -6.87
CA PHE A 60 -2.10 5.69 -6.16
C PHE A 60 -3.15 5.75 -5.06
N ILE A 61 -2.97 6.68 -4.11
CA ILE A 61 -3.90 6.87 -3.01
C ILE A 61 -4.20 8.36 -2.90
N ASP A 62 -5.49 8.68 -2.91
CA ASP A 62 -6.02 10.01 -2.70
C ASP A 62 -7.04 9.97 -1.56
N LEU A 63 -6.98 10.90 -0.63
CA LEU A 63 -8.01 11.16 0.36
C LEU A 63 -8.94 12.24 -0.16
N LYS A 64 -10.24 11.96 -0.18
CA LYS A 64 -11.21 12.92 -0.70
C LYS A 64 -11.51 14.03 0.33
N PRO A 65 -11.93 15.22 -0.15
CA PRO A 65 -12.41 16.26 0.72
C PRO A 65 -13.58 15.78 1.57
N SER A 66 -13.60 16.14 2.85
CA SER A 66 -14.67 15.76 3.76
C SER A 66 -14.93 16.85 4.80
N TYR A 67 -16.15 16.87 5.32
CA TYR A 67 -16.52 17.75 6.43
C TYR A 67 -16.37 16.99 7.73
N ILE A 68 -15.61 17.53 8.68
CA ILE A 68 -15.35 16.85 9.95
C ILE A 68 -16.48 17.18 10.93
N GLU A 69 -17.34 16.20 11.14
CA GLU A 69 -18.40 16.27 12.14
C GLU A 69 -17.80 16.46 13.54
N GLY A 70 -18.12 17.58 14.20
CA GLY A 70 -17.69 17.89 15.57
C GLY A 70 -16.73 19.08 15.71
N THR A 71 -15.85 19.33 14.72
CA THR A 71 -15.02 20.56 14.69
C THR A 71 -15.54 21.60 13.71
N GLY A 72 -16.30 21.16 12.70
CA GLY A 72 -16.75 22.00 11.59
C GLY A 72 -15.63 22.44 10.65
N GLU A 73 -14.48 21.78 10.72
CA GLU A 73 -13.36 21.99 9.81
C GLU A 73 -13.64 21.28 8.48
N GLU A 74 -13.40 22.00 7.38
CA GLU A 74 -13.42 21.45 6.02
C GLU A 74 -12.04 20.90 5.69
N PHE A 75 -11.97 19.60 5.42
CA PHE A 75 -10.76 18.96 4.91
C PHE A 75 -10.77 19.02 3.38
N GLY A 76 -9.74 19.65 2.80
CA GLY A 76 -9.62 19.86 1.35
C GLY A 76 -9.18 18.64 0.54
N GLY A 77 -9.04 17.47 1.16
CA GLY A 77 -8.46 16.28 0.55
C GLY A 77 -6.93 16.28 0.62
N TYR A 78 -6.32 15.13 0.35
CA TYR A 78 -4.87 14.97 0.32
C TYR A 78 -4.46 13.89 -0.66
N SER A 79 -3.60 14.23 -1.60
CA SER A 79 -3.01 13.27 -2.53
C SER A 79 -1.65 12.83 -2.03
N PHE A 80 -1.46 11.52 -1.87
CA PHE A 80 -0.14 10.99 -1.51
C PHE A 80 0.83 11.11 -2.69
N PRO A 81 2.15 11.23 -2.43
CA PRO A 81 3.16 11.11 -3.48
C PRO A 81 2.98 9.84 -4.29
N LEU A 82 3.19 9.89 -5.61
CA LEU A 82 2.97 8.75 -6.49
C LEU A 82 3.95 7.60 -6.23
N GLU A 83 5.08 7.88 -5.59
CA GLU A 83 6.07 6.88 -5.17
C GLU A 83 5.64 6.10 -3.92
N THR A 84 4.47 6.40 -3.37
CA THR A 84 3.91 5.73 -2.19
C THR A 84 3.44 4.32 -2.54
N THR A 85 3.76 3.37 -1.67
CA THR A 85 3.32 1.98 -1.77
C THR A 85 2.31 1.67 -0.67
N ILE A 86 1.29 0.88 -0.99
CA ILE A 86 0.32 0.35 -0.03
C ILE A 86 0.45 -1.16 0.11
N GLU A 87 0.41 -1.61 1.36
CA GLU A 87 0.39 -3.02 1.73
C GLU A 87 -0.93 -3.33 2.43
N PRO A 88 -1.95 -3.85 1.70
CA PRO A 88 -3.20 -4.27 2.29
C PRO A 88 -3.10 -5.70 2.84
N ILE A 89 -3.35 -5.86 4.14
CA ILE A 89 -3.36 -7.14 4.84
C ILE A 89 -4.79 -7.40 5.33
N ARG A 90 -5.35 -8.58 5.02
CA ARG A 90 -6.66 -9.01 5.54
C ARG A 90 -6.50 -10.12 6.57
N PRO A 91 -6.53 -9.81 7.88
CA PRO A 91 -6.41 -10.83 8.91
C PRO A 91 -7.66 -11.72 8.94
N LYS A 92 -7.46 -13.01 9.24
CA LYS A 92 -8.54 -13.94 9.56
C LYS A 92 -8.50 -14.24 11.06
N LYS A 93 -9.66 -14.23 11.69
CA LYS A 93 -9.82 -14.71 13.06
C LYS A 93 -10.23 -16.18 13.02
N ILE A 94 -9.27 -17.06 13.27
CA ILE A 94 -9.46 -18.51 13.32
C ILE A 94 -9.24 -18.96 14.76
N VAL A 95 -10.13 -19.80 15.28
CA VAL A 95 -10.02 -20.41 16.60
C VAL A 95 -9.70 -21.89 16.41
N GLU A 96 -8.65 -22.35 17.09
CA GLU A 96 -8.22 -23.73 17.06
C GLU A 96 -8.66 -24.42 18.35
N THR A 97 -9.35 -25.54 18.22
CA THR A 97 -9.77 -26.35 19.38
C THR A 97 -9.15 -27.74 19.30
N ASP A 98 -8.45 -28.14 20.35
CA ASP A 98 -7.85 -29.47 20.47
C ASP A 98 -8.92 -30.53 20.74
N ILE A 99 -8.83 -31.66 20.04
CA ILE A 99 -9.68 -32.83 20.29
C ILE A 99 -8.90 -33.85 21.11
N PHE A 100 -9.47 -34.28 22.24
CA PHE A 100 -8.86 -35.33 23.05
C PHE A 100 -8.77 -36.66 22.30
N GLY A 101 -7.58 -37.25 22.25
CA GLY A 101 -7.34 -38.58 21.67
C GLY A 101 -7.16 -38.61 20.15
N ARG A 102 -6.99 -37.46 19.49
CA ARG A 102 -6.67 -37.36 18.07
C ARG A 102 -5.53 -36.37 17.85
N ASP A 103 -4.61 -36.72 16.95
CA ASP A 103 -3.59 -35.79 16.49
C ASP A 103 -4.23 -34.76 15.54
N GLY A 104 -4.08 -33.48 15.89
CA GLY A 104 -4.62 -32.34 15.16
C GLY A 104 -5.68 -31.56 15.94
N ASN A 105 -5.93 -30.35 15.45
CA ASN A 105 -6.91 -29.38 15.96
C ASN A 105 -8.06 -29.23 14.95
N VAL A 106 -9.21 -28.77 15.43
CA VAL A 106 -10.29 -28.26 14.57
C VAL A 106 -10.14 -26.76 14.46
N GLU A 107 -10.00 -26.26 13.24
CA GLU A 107 -9.93 -24.83 12.94
C GLU A 107 -11.32 -24.31 12.58
N GLU A 108 -11.79 -23.30 13.30
CA GLU A 108 -13.05 -22.63 13.03
C GLU A 108 -12.80 -21.17 12.64
N LEU A 109 -13.23 -20.78 11.44
CA LEU A 109 -13.19 -19.40 11.00
C LEU A 109 -14.31 -18.61 11.70
N ILE A 110 -13.94 -17.69 12.59
CA ILE A 110 -14.87 -16.85 13.34
C ILE A 110 -15.26 -15.62 12.52
N ALA A 111 -14.27 -14.93 11.96
CA ALA A 111 -14.50 -13.70 11.22
C ALA A 111 -13.33 -13.36 10.29
N LEU A 112 -13.61 -12.51 9.30
CA LEU A 112 -12.58 -11.74 8.60
C LEU A 112 -12.49 -10.40 9.30
N ASP A 113 -11.28 -9.99 9.68
CA ASP A 113 -11.05 -8.69 10.28
C ASP A 113 -11.05 -7.59 9.20
N ASP A 114 -11.12 -6.34 9.63
CA ASP A 114 -10.95 -5.18 8.75
C ASP A 114 -9.57 -5.25 8.05
N TRP A 115 -9.47 -4.70 6.84
CA TRP A 115 -8.19 -4.56 6.17
C TRP A 115 -7.27 -3.67 7.00
N GLN A 116 -6.06 -4.15 7.24
CA GLN A 116 -4.96 -3.37 7.80
C GLN A 116 -4.15 -2.84 6.61
N LEU A 117 -3.91 -1.54 6.59
CA LEU A 117 -3.22 -0.85 5.51
C LEU A 117 -1.92 -0.28 6.05
N THR A 118 -0.80 -0.67 5.46
CA THR A 118 0.47 0.00 5.72
C THR A 118 0.87 0.79 4.48
N ILE A 119 0.92 2.11 4.63
CA ILE A 119 1.25 3.04 3.54
C ILE A 119 2.65 3.56 3.79
N ARG A 120 3.56 3.37 2.84
CA ARG A 120 4.96 3.80 2.96
C ARG A 120 5.33 4.66 1.78
N GLY A 121 6.03 5.76 2.03
CA GLY A 121 6.42 6.67 0.96
C GLY A 121 7.59 7.57 1.34
N LEU A 122 8.01 8.34 0.34
CA LEU A 122 9.03 9.36 0.46
C LEU A 122 8.40 10.70 0.09
N ILE A 123 8.57 11.69 0.95
CA ILE A 123 8.31 13.08 0.62
C ILE A 123 9.66 13.67 0.17
N ILE A 124 9.71 14.17 -1.05
CA ILE A 124 10.94 14.68 -1.67
C ILE A 124 10.69 16.12 -2.10
N ASN A 125 11.56 17.03 -1.66
CA ASN A 125 11.64 18.37 -2.23
C ASN A 125 12.43 18.29 -3.55
N TYR A 126 11.76 18.45 -4.69
CA TYR A 126 12.40 18.40 -6.01
C TYR A 126 13.03 19.74 -6.43
N ASP A 127 12.63 20.84 -5.79
CA ASP A 127 13.05 22.20 -6.17
C ASP A 127 14.28 22.68 -5.38
N SER A 128 14.50 22.17 -4.17
CA SER A 128 15.61 22.55 -3.29
C SER A 128 16.21 21.36 -2.54
N THR A 129 17.43 21.54 -2.02
CA THR A 129 18.06 20.64 -1.06
C THR A 129 17.52 20.77 0.36
N ASP A 130 16.63 21.73 0.59
CA ASP A 130 16.01 21.99 1.89
C ASP A 130 14.97 20.93 2.26
N TYR A 131 14.78 20.76 3.56
CA TYR A 131 13.81 19.82 4.10
C TYR A 131 12.38 20.16 3.63
N PRO A 132 11.57 19.18 3.19
CA PRO A 132 10.20 19.38 2.72
C PRO A 132 9.25 19.66 3.89
N GLU A 133 9.45 20.79 4.57
CA GLU A 133 8.73 21.13 5.80
C GLU A 133 7.24 21.29 5.58
N GLU A 134 6.82 21.92 4.47
CA GLU A 134 5.42 22.17 4.17
C GLU A 134 4.67 20.85 3.92
N GLN A 135 5.22 19.98 3.07
CA GLN A 135 4.59 18.69 2.74
C GLN A 135 4.54 17.75 3.95
N VAL A 136 5.56 17.79 4.82
CA VAL A 136 5.54 17.01 6.07
C VAL A 136 4.49 17.55 7.02
N LYS A 137 4.32 18.87 7.13
CA LYS A 137 3.25 19.49 7.93
C LYS A 137 1.86 19.18 7.38
N GLU A 138 1.69 19.10 6.07
CA GLU A 138 0.44 18.69 5.44
C GLU A 138 0.08 17.24 5.81
N LEU A 139 1.04 16.31 5.68
CA LEU A 139 0.83 14.92 6.09
C LEU A 139 0.53 14.81 7.60
N GLN A 140 1.25 15.57 8.43
CA GLN A 140 0.97 15.63 9.86
C GLN A 140 -0.45 16.13 10.13
N ARG A 141 -0.88 17.20 9.44
CA ARG A 141 -2.22 17.76 9.61
C ARG A 141 -3.32 16.75 9.24
N VAL A 142 -3.13 15.96 8.19
CA VAL A 142 -4.04 14.86 7.82
C VAL A 142 -4.21 13.87 8.98
N CYS A 143 -3.12 13.57 9.71
CA CYS A 143 -3.16 12.66 10.86
C CYS A 143 -3.76 13.31 12.12
N GLU A 144 -3.76 14.63 12.22
CA GLU A 144 -4.34 15.39 13.34
C GLU A 144 -5.84 15.68 13.17
N LEU A 145 -6.42 15.34 12.01
CA LEU A 145 -7.86 15.48 11.76
C LEU A 145 -8.65 14.67 12.80
N LYS A 146 -9.65 15.32 13.41
CA LYS A 146 -10.50 14.71 14.44
C LYS A 146 -11.62 13.88 13.84
N THR A 147 -11.30 13.02 12.89
CA THR A 147 -12.23 12.07 12.28
C THR A 147 -11.64 10.67 12.23
N SER A 148 -12.48 9.67 12.43
CA SER A 148 -12.14 8.26 12.26
C SER A 148 -12.56 7.72 10.89
N LEU A 149 -13.20 8.54 10.06
CA LEU A 149 -13.72 8.14 8.76
C LEU A 149 -13.19 9.10 7.69
N LEU A 150 -12.21 8.62 6.92
CA LEU A 150 -11.66 9.32 5.77
C LEU A 150 -12.03 8.53 4.51
N GLU A 151 -12.66 9.19 3.54
CA GLU A 151 -12.91 8.58 2.24
C GLU A 151 -11.60 8.53 1.44
N CYS A 152 -11.30 7.36 0.89
CA CYS A 152 -10.10 7.12 0.13
C CYS A 152 -10.41 6.56 -1.26
N GLU A 153 -9.59 6.94 -2.22
CA GLU A 153 -9.64 6.47 -3.59
C GLU A 153 -8.25 5.97 -4.00
N GLY A 154 -8.22 4.88 -4.75
CA GLY A 154 -7.00 4.30 -5.28
C GLY A 154 -7.32 3.04 -6.05
N THR A 155 -6.56 2.74 -7.10
CA THR A 155 -6.92 1.63 -8.00
C THR A 155 -6.98 0.29 -7.26
N LEU A 156 -5.99 -0.02 -6.42
CA LEU A 156 -5.99 -1.25 -5.63
C LEU A 156 -7.07 -1.21 -4.54
N LEU A 157 -7.21 -0.08 -3.84
CA LEU A 157 -8.19 0.10 -2.77
C LEU A 157 -9.62 -0.10 -3.26
N THR A 158 -9.99 0.54 -4.37
CA THR A 158 -11.30 0.39 -5.00
C THR A 158 -11.53 -1.03 -5.47
N MET A 159 -10.52 -1.70 -6.03
CA MET A 159 -10.62 -3.12 -6.42
C MET A 159 -10.89 -4.03 -5.21
N LEU A 160 -10.29 -3.74 -4.06
CA LEU A 160 -10.51 -4.46 -2.80
C LEU A 160 -11.80 -4.06 -2.07
N GLY A 161 -12.56 -3.09 -2.59
CA GLY A 161 -13.79 -2.57 -1.99
C GLY A 161 -13.56 -1.67 -0.77
N ILE A 162 -12.37 -1.09 -0.64
CA ILE A 162 -11.99 -0.22 0.46
C ILE A 162 -12.22 1.23 0.04
N ASN A 163 -13.30 1.83 0.56
CA ASN A 163 -13.67 3.22 0.26
C ASN A 163 -13.42 4.18 1.42
N TYR A 164 -13.29 3.64 2.64
CA TYR A 164 -13.01 4.44 3.82
C TYR A 164 -11.89 3.81 4.63
N MET A 165 -11.08 4.66 5.26
CA MET A 165 -10.04 4.25 6.19
C MET A 165 -9.98 5.16 7.42
N SER A 166 -9.43 4.61 8.51
CA SER A 166 -9.06 5.33 9.72
C SER A 166 -7.54 5.29 9.88
N ILE A 167 -6.92 6.45 10.04
CA ILE A 167 -5.48 6.55 10.31
C ILE A 167 -5.24 6.29 11.80
N HIS A 168 -4.30 5.39 12.11
CA HIS A 168 -3.98 5.01 13.49
C HIS A 168 -2.62 5.53 13.96
N LYS A 169 -1.66 5.62 13.05
CA LYS A 169 -0.27 5.93 13.42
C LYS A 169 0.48 6.52 12.24
N LEU A 170 1.23 7.59 12.52
CA LEU A 170 2.23 8.16 11.63
C LEU A 170 3.62 7.93 12.21
N ILE A 171 4.54 7.42 11.38
CA ILE A 171 5.94 7.22 11.70
C ILE A 171 6.76 8.02 10.69
N LEU A 172 7.47 9.04 11.18
CA LEU A 172 8.44 9.77 10.37
C LEU A 172 9.82 9.19 10.63
N THR A 173 10.39 8.52 9.64
CA THR A 173 11.71 7.88 9.77
C THR A 173 12.79 8.92 9.47
N PRO A 174 13.78 9.12 10.35
CA PRO A 174 14.81 10.13 10.11
C PRO A 174 15.62 9.79 8.86
N SER A 175 15.71 10.75 7.96
CA SER A 175 16.53 10.63 6.75
C SER A 175 18.00 10.85 7.09
N ILE A 176 18.82 9.81 6.88
CA ILE A 176 20.26 9.89 7.11
C ILE A 176 20.95 10.23 5.78
N GLY A 177 21.63 11.37 5.72
CA GLY A 177 22.50 11.76 4.60
C GLY A 177 21.86 12.68 3.56
N TYR A 178 20.53 12.79 3.49
CA TYR A 178 19.82 13.67 2.58
C TYR A 178 18.79 14.51 3.33
N SER A 179 18.94 15.85 3.29
CA SER A 179 18.05 16.79 3.98
C SER A 179 16.71 17.01 3.27
N HIS A 180 16.68 16.90 1.95
CA HIS A 180 15.50 17.17 1.10
C HIS A 180 14.47 16.04 1.05
N ILE A 181 14.68 14.98 1.82
CA ILE A 181 13.85 13.76 1.79
C ILE A 181 13.33 13.51 3.20
N GLN A 182 12.06 13.14 3.33
CA GLN A 182 11.48 12.62 4.56
C GLN A 182 10.72 11.32 4.26
N ALA A 183 11.18 10.20 4.82
CA ALA A 183 10.47 8.93 4.72
C ALA A 183 9.33 8.85 5.74
N PHE A 184 8.18 8.32 5.35
CA PHE A 184 7.06 8.12 6.25
C PHE A 184 6.45 6.73 6.11
N GLU A 185 5.91 6.24 7.21
CA GLU A 185 5.06 5.06 7.27
C GLU A 185 3.78 5.43 8.03
N LEU A 186 2.64 5.03 7.46
CA LEU A 186 1.32 5.24 8.01
C LEU A 186 0.63 3.89 8.21
N GLU A 187 0.12 3.65 9.41
CA GLU A 187 -0.74 2.51 9.69
C GLU A 187 -2.19 2.99 9.69
N ALA A 188 -3.01 2.39 8.84
CA ALA A 188 -4.43 2.66 8.73
C ALA A 188 -5.25 1.36 8.73
N LYS A 189 -6.56 1.48 8.96
CA LYS A 189 -7.50 0.34 8.86
C LYS A 189 -8.69 0.72 7.99
N SER A 190 -9.18 -0.20 7.17
CA SER A 190 -10.41 0.02 6.43
C SER A 190 -11.58 0.18 7.39
N LYS A 191 -12.55 0.99 6.99
CA LYS A 191 -13.82 1.12 7.69
C LYS A 191 -14.98 0.92 6.75
N THR A 192 -16.00 0.22 7.26
CA THR A 192 -17.33 0.22 6.67
C THR A 192 -18.20 1.16 7.49
N PRO A 193 -18.84 2.18 6.88
CA PRO A 193 -19.74 3.06 7.62
C PRO A 193 -20.90 2.23 8.20
N PHE A 194 -21.11 2.35 9.50
CA PHE A 194 -22.22 1.66 10.16
C PHE A 194 -23.47 2.52 10.07
N ILE A 195 -24.46 2.06 9.30
CA ILE A 195 -25.77 2.71 9.22
C ILE A 195 -26.64 2.13 10.34
N ILE A 196 -26.99 2.95 11.33
CA ILE A 196 -28.04 2.57 12.29
C ILE A 196 -29.37 2.78 11.57
N SER A 197 -29.96 1.71 11.05
CA SER A 197 -31.36 1.76 10.60
C SER A 197 -32.27 1.85 11.84
N PRO A 198 -33.13 2.88 11.94
CA PRO A 198 -34.12 3.00 13.02
C PRO A 198 -35.25 1.99 12.90
#